data_AF-A0A948Q0Z7-F1
#
_entry.id   AF-A0A948Q0Z7-F1
#
_cell.length_a   1.000
_cell.length_b   1.000
_cell.length_c   1.000
_cell.angle_alpha   90.00
_cell.angle_beta   90.00
_cell.angle_gamma   90.00
#
_symmetry.space_group_name_H-M   'P 1'
#
loop_
_entity.id
_entity.type
_entity.pdbx_description
1 polymer ?
#
loop_
_entity_poly.entity_id
_entity_poly.type
_entity_poly.pdbx_seq_one_letter_code
_entity_poly.pdbx_strand_id
1 'polypeptide(L)'
;MIPGMVGKNTEKWLRGEDKGLPNSVSRYGATKEEIFMNYEVLKEKYGSDADKLPLGAIGIFSATDKIKVGLQQLMAGSRNWEVGYISRKDLFSLTEECAKVTGIPYVMDAYREEALQIMDA
;
A
#
# COMPACT_ATOMS: atom_id res chain seq x y z
N MET A 1 7.64 8.86 7.68
CA MET A 1 9.05 8.67 7.28
C MET A 1 9.08 8.40 5.78
N ILE A 2 9.89 9.09 4.98
CA ILE A 2 9.93 8.89 3.52
C ILE A 2 10.68 7.58 3.23
N PRO A 3 10.06 6.54 2.63
CA PRO A 3 10.65 5.20 2.55
C PRO A 3 12.06 5.15 1.94
N GLY A 4 12.32 5.95 0.90
CA GLY A 4 13.65 6.04 0.30
C GLY A 4 14.71 6.68 1.20
N MET A 5 14.33 7.68 2.01
CA MET A 5 15.23 8.29 3.00
C MET A 5 15.49 7.34 4.16
N VAL A 6 14.49 6.54 4.56
CA VAL A 6 14.70 5.47 5.54
C VAL A 6 15.73 4.49 5.02
N GLY A 7 15.56 4.00 3.79
CA GLY A 7 16.48 3.04 3.20
C GLY A 7 17.91 3.55 3.09
N LYS A 8 18.08 4.79 2.62
CA LYS A 8 19.38 5.45 2.54
C LYS A 8 20.05 5.62 3.91
N ASN A 9 19.29 5.97 4.94
CA ASN A 9 19.82 6.12 6.28
C ASN A 9 20.16 4.76 6.92
N THR A 10 19.31 3.74 6.71
CA THR A 10 19.59 2.38 7.15
C THR A 10 20.87 1.84 6.55
N GLU A 11 21.17 2.16 5.28
CA GLU A 11 22.44 1.78 4.64
C GLU A 11 23.66 2.37 5.37
N LYS A 12 23.60 3.64 5.75
CA LYS A 12 24.65 4.30 6.54
C LYS A 12 24.81 3.67 7.92
N TRP A 13 23.69 3.42 8.61
CA TRP A 13 23.69 2.82 9.95
C TRP A 13 24.25 1.39 9.95
N LEU A 14 23.94 0.60 8.92
CA LEU A 14 24.50 -0.74 8.73
C LEU A 14 26.02 -0.72 8.48
N ARG A 15 26.56 0.37 7.91
CA ARG A 15 28.01 0.59 7.75
C ARG A 15 28.70 1.07 9.03
N GLY A 16 27.95 1.28 10.11
CA GLY A 16 28.47 1.82 11.37
C GLY A 16 28.60 3.35 11.40
N GLU A 17 28.07 4.05 10.38
CA GLU A 17 27.98 5.51 10.39
C GLU A 17 26.88 5.98 11.36
N ASP A 18 26.92 7.24 11.80
CA ASP A 18 25.90 7.87 12.66
C ASP A 18 25.57 7.10 13.96
N LYS A 19 26.59 6.54 14.61
CA LYS A 19 26.49 5.71 15.85
C LYS A 19 25.84 4.33 15.64
N GLY A 20 25.73 3.87 14.39
CA GLY A 20 25.20 2.55 14.06
C GLY A 20 23.68 2.46 14.12
N LEU A 21 23.16 1.24 14.14
CA LEU A 21 21.72 0.98 14.00
C LEU A 21 20.92 1.51 15.21
N PRO A 22 19.98 2.46 15.03
CA PRO A 22 19.18 2.97 16.13
C PRO A 22 18.18 1.93 16.64
N ASN A 23 17.83 2.00 17.93
CA ASN A 23 16.86 1.09 18.58
C ASN A 23 15.50 1.02 17.88
N SER A 24 15.10 2.10 17.22
CA SER A 24 13.86 2.17 16.45
C SER A 24 13.86 1.26 15.22
N VAL A 25 15.03 0.88 14.71
CA VAL A 25 15.23 0.00 13.54
C VAL A 25 15.77 -1.36 13.98
N SER A 26 16.66 -1.44 14.97
CA SER A 26 17.32 -2.69 15.37
C SER A 26 16.36 -3.73 15.94
N ARG A 27 15.19 -3.29 16.45
CA ARG A 27 14.08 -4.19 16.83
C ARG A 27 13.55 -5.04 15.67
N TYR A 28 13.79 -4.64 14.42
CA TYR A 28 13.37 -5.36 13.23
C TYR A 28 14.47 -6.28 12.67
N GLY A 29 15.71 -6.16 13.16
CA GLY A 29 16.84 -6.94 12.68
C GLY A 29 18.17 -6.17 12.70
N ALA A 30 19.25 -6.89 12.43
CA ALA A 30 20.61 -6.35 12.33
C ALA A 30 21.15 -6.39 10.88
N THR A 31 20.46 -7.05 9.96
CA THR A 31 20.85 -7.20 8.54
C THR A 31 19.84 -6.55 7.60
N LYS A 32 20.24 -6.30 6.34
CA LYS A 32 19.34 -5.73 5.33
C LYS A 32 18.19 -6.69 5.00
N GLU A 33 18.44 -8.00 5.05
CA GLU A 33 17.46 -9.07 4.85
C GLU A 33 16.38 -9.05 5.94
N GLU A 34 16.77 -8.86 7.20
CA GLU A 34 15.82 -8.81 8.32
C GLU A 34 15.04 -7.48 8.35
N ILE A 35 15.72 -6.35 8.07
CA ILE A 35 15.12 -5.03 8.17
C ILE A 35 14.15 -4.75 7.02
N PHE A 36 14.44 -5.24 5.81
CA PHE A 36 13.59 -5.01 4.63
C PHE A 36 12.81 -6.27 4.25
N MET A 37 11.55 -6.32 4.66
CA MET A 37 10.63 -7.44 4.38
C MET A 37 10.60 -7.89 2.91
N ASN A 38 10.66 -6.96 1.96
CA ASN A 38 10.61 -7.28 0.53
C ASN A 38 11.98 -7.59 -0.10
N TYR A 39 13.04 -7.69 0.71
CA TYR A 39 14.37 -8.03 0.22
C TYR A 39 14.39 -9.41 -0.45
N GLU A 40 13.78 -10.41 0.19
CA GLU A 40 13.72 -11.78 -0.35
C GLU A 40 12.93 -11.85 -1.66
N VAL A 41 11.85 -11.06 -1.79
CA VAL A 41 11.09 -10.95 -3.05
C VAL A 41 11.97 -10.41 -4.19
N LEU A 42 12.81 -9.41 -3.89
CA LEU A 42 13.75 -8.87 -4.87
C LEU A 42 14.88 -9.86 -5.18
N LYS A 43 15.35 -10.61 -4.18
CA LYS A 43 16.38 -11.64 -4.33
C LYS A 43 15.88 -12.84 -5.15
N GLU A 44 14.63 -13.25 -4.98
CA GLU A 44 13.99 -14.26 -5.83
C GLU A 44 13.91 -13.78 -7.29
N LYS A 45 13.57 -12.51 -7.50
CA LYS A 45 13.40 -11.95 -8.85
C LYS A 45 14.70 -11.65 -9.58
N TYR A 46 15.72 -11.15 -8.88
CA TYR A 46 16.97 -10.66 -9.48
C TYR A 46 18.21 -11.47 -9.06
N GLY A 47 18.06 -12.50 -8.23
CA GLY A 47 19.18 -13.29 -7.74
C GLY A 47 20.21 -12.45 -6.98
N SER A 48 21.48 -12.66 -7.29
CA SER A 48 22.61 -11.92 -6.69
C SER A 48 22.67 -10.45 -7.08
N ASP A 49 21.97 -10.03 -8.14
CA ASP A 49 21.92 -8.61 -8.50
C ASP A 49 21.09 -7.78 -7.51
N ALA A 50 20.25 -8.41 -6.69
CA ALA A 50 19.53 -7.74 -5.62
C ALA A 50 20.48 -7.10 -4.59
N ASP A 51 21.67 -7.68 -4.37
CA ASP A 51 22.67 -7.14 -3.45
C ASP A 51 23.24 -5.78 -3.90
N LYS A 52 23.15 -5.48 -5.20
CA LYS A 52 23.63 -4.21 -5.79
C LYS A 52 22.59 -3.09 -5.69
N LEU A 53 21.35 -3.40 -5.32
CA LEU A 53 20.27 -2.42 -5.24
C LEU A 53 20.49 -1.50 -4.02
N PRO A 54 20.39 -0.16 -4.19
CA PRO A 54 20.42 0.76 -3.07
C PRO A 54 19.28 0.46 -2.09
N LEU A 55 19.55 0.45 -0.78
CA LEU A 55 18.51 0.17 0.23
C LEU A 55 17.39 1.21 0.21
N GLY A 56 17.67 2.43 -0.26
CA GLY A 56 16.65 3.44 -0.55
C GLY A 56 15.64 2.99 -1.61
N ALA A 57 16.11 2.34 -2.68
CA ALA A 57 15.23 1.80 -3.73
C ALA A 57 14.39 0.63 -3.21
N ILE A 58 14.99 -0.26 -2.41
CA ILE A 58 14.29 -1.35 -1.73
C ILE A 58 13.21 -0.79 -0.78
N GLY A 59 13.51 0.27 -0.04
CA GLY A 59 12.54 0.96 0.82
C GLY A 59 11.34 1.51 0.05
N ILE A 60 11.56 2.11 -1.13
CA ILE A 60 10.48 2.57 -2.01
C ILE A 60 9.67 1.39 -2.54
N PHE A 61 10.33 0.32 -3.00
CA PHE A 61 9.66 -0.89 -3.48
C PHE A 61 8.71 -1.46 -2.42
N SER A 62 9.16 -1.60 -1.17
CA SER A 62 8.31 -2.06 -0.05
C SER A 62 7.10 -1.18 0.17
N ALA A 63 7.25 0.15 0.06
CA ALA A 63 6.12 1.07 0.21
C ALA A 63 5.12 0.97 -0.95
N THR A 64 5.61 0.86 -2.19
CA THR A 64 4.76 0.66 -3.37
C THR A 64 4.02 -0.67 -3.30
N ASP A 65 4.67 -1.74 -2.86
CA ASP A 65 4.04 -3.05 -2.69
C ASP A 65 2.93 -3.02 -1.63
N LYS A 66 3.15 -2.32 -0.51
CA LYS A 66 2.09 -2.09 0.49
C LYS A 66 0.90 -1.31 -0.09
N ILE A 67 1.15 -0.28 -0.91
CA ILE A 67 0.10 0.48 -1.59
C ILE A 67 -0.67 -0.42 -2.55
N LYS A 68 0.04 -1.26 -3.32
CA LYS A 68 -0.57 -2.25 -4.23
C LYS A 68 -1.53 -3.17 -3.47
N VAL A 69 -1.11 -3.73 -2.34
CA VAL A 69 -1.95 -4.61 -1.51
C VAL A 69 -3.18 -3.87 -0.98
N GLY A 70 -3.02 -2.64 -0.47
CA GLY A 70 -4.15 -1.84 0.01
C GLY A 70 -5.15 -1.50 -1.10
N LEU A 71 -4.67 -1.16 -2.29
CA LEU A 71 -5.52 -0.95 -3.46
C LEU A 71 -6.27 -2.23 -3.85
N GLN A 72 -5.60 -3.38 -3.85
CA GLN A 72 -6.23 -4.68 -4.13
C GLN A 72 -7.34 -5.01 -3.12
N GLN A 73 -7.18 -4.64 -1.85
CA GLN A 73 -8.24 -4.80 -0.84
C GLN A 73 -9.46 -3.93 -1.13
N LEU A 74 -9.27 -2.66 -1.52
CA LEU A 74 -10.36 -1.77 -1.93
C LEU A 74 -11.05 -2.26 -3.21
N MET A 75 -10.26 -2.75 -4.17
CA MET A 75 -10.76 -3.36 -5.40
C MET A 75 -11.59 -4.61 -5.12
N ALA A 76 -11.14 -5.49 -4.22
CA ALA A 76 -11.91 -6.65 -3.80
C ALA A 76 -13.25 -6.25 -3.15
N GLY A 77 -13.24 -5.20 -2.31
CA GLY A 77 -14.46 -4.67 -1.68
C GLY A 77 -15.47 -4.09 -2.69
N SER A 78 -14.98 -3.45 -3.75
CA SER A 78 -15.79 -2.91 -4.86
C SER A 78 -16.01 -3.90 -6.00
N ARG A 79 -15.52 -5.15 -5.88
CA ARG A 79 -15.62 -6.21 -6.91
C ARG A 79 -14.99 -5.84 -8.26
N ASN A 80 -13.94 -5.02 -8.23
CA ASN A 80 -13.17 -4.63 -9.40
C ASN A 80 -11.95 -5.54 -9.59
N TRP A 81 -11.84 -6.17 -10.76
CA TRP A 81 -10.74 -7.10 -11.07
C TRP A 81 -9.49 -6.42 -11.62
N GLU A 82 -9.63 -5.20 -12.13
CA GLU A 82 -8.57 -4.39 -12.70
C GLU A 82 -8.81 -2.92 -12.36
N VAL A 83 -7.74 -2.13 -12.27
CA VAL A 83 -7.80 -0.70 -11.95
C VAL A 83 -8.69 0.07 -12.93
N GLY A 84 -8.71 -0.34 -14.21
CA GLY A 84 -9.54 0.29 -15.24
C GLY A 84 -11.05 0.13 -15.06
N TYR A 85 -11.50 -0.81 -14.23
CA TYR A 85 -12.93 -1.01 -13.94
C TYR A 85 -13.44 -0.13 -12.80
N ILE A 86 -12.54 0.45 -11.99
CA ILE A 86 -12.91 1.36 -10.91
C ILE A 86 -13.64 2.57 -11.50
N SER A 87 -14.82 2.86 -10.96
CA SER A 87 -15.70 3.91 -11.44
C SER A 87 -16.35 4.70 -10.30
N ARG A 88 -17.04 5.78 -10.64
CA ARG A 88 -17.81 6.56 -9.65
C ARG A 88 -18.97 5.77 -9.02
N LYS A 89 -19.37 4.63 -9.61
CA LYS A 89 -20.39 3.73 -9.04
C LYS A 89 -19.88 2.96 -7.82
N ASP A 90 -18.56 2.86 -7.65
CA ASP A 90 -17.93 2.21 -6.49
C ASP A 90 -17.86 3.11 -5.25
N LEU A 91 -18.38 4.34 -5.36
CA LEU A 91 -18.36 5.35 -4.32
C LEU A 91 -19.78 5.65 -3.83
N PHE A 92 -19.87 6.06 -2.58
CA PHE A 92 -21.06 6.68 -2.00
C PHE A 92 -20.65 7.91 -1.18
N SER A 93 -21.54 8.89 -1.12
CA SER A 93 -21.37 10.12 -0.36
C SER A 93 -21.73 9.88 1.11
N LEU A 94 -20.85 10.31 2.03
CA LEU A 94 -21.12 10.23 3.48
C LEU A 94 -22.03 11.34 4.00
N THR A 95 -22.27 12.39 3.21
CA THR A 95 -23.18 13.49 3.57
C THR A 95 -24.08 13.85 2.40
N GLU A 96 -25.24 14.43 2.69
CA GLU A 96 -26.17 14.90 1.67
C GLU A 96 -25.60 16.05 0.85
N GLU A 97 -24.81 16.95 1.46
CA GLU A 97 -24.18 18.06 0.74
C GLU A 97 -23.20 17.53 -0.32
N CYS A 98 -22.41 16.51 0.04
CA CYS A 98 -21.52 15.86 -0.90
C CYS A 98 -22.30 15.20 -2.05
N ALA A 99 -23.43 14.55 -1.74
CA ALA A 99 -24.30 13.97 -2.75
C ALA A 99 -24.88 15.05 -3.71
N LYS A 100 -25.36 16.17 -3.16
CA LYS A 100 -25.91 17.32 -3.92
C LYS A 100 -24.87 17.94 -4.85
N VAL A 101 -23.61 18.04 -4.41
CA VAL A 101 -22.53 18.65 -5.22
C VAL A 101 -21.95 17.67 -6.25
N THR A 102 -21.75 16.41 -5.88
CA THR A 102 -20.99 15.45 -6.70
C THR A 102 -21.86 14.56 -7.59
N GLY A 103 -23.16 14.49 -7.32
CA GLY A 103 -24.09 13.54 -7.93
C GLY A 103 -23.83 12.08 -7.54
N ILE A 104 -22.93 11.80 -6.61
CA ILE A 104 -22.71 10.45 -6.07
C ILE A 104 -23.79 10.16 -5.02
N PRO A 105 -24.48 9.00 -5.07
CA PRO A 105 -25.55 8.65 -4.14
C PRO A 105 -25.13 8.77 -2.67
N TYR A 106 -26.04 9.23 -1.82
CA TYR A 106 -25.83 9.24 -0.38
C TYR A 106 -25.79 7.80 0.17
N VAL A 107 -25.04 7.57 1.25
CA VAL A 107 -24.81 6.23 1.82
C VAL A 107 -26.09 5.44 2.11
N MET A 108 -27.18 6.12 2.47
CA MET A 108 -28.48 5.47 2.74
C MET A 108 -29.27 5.09 1.48
N ASP A 109 -28.91 5.67 0.34
CA ASP A 109 -29.57 5.45 -0.96
C ASP A 109 -28.76 4.53 -1.88
N ALA A 110 -27.46 4.39 -1.61
CA ALA A 110 -26.57 3.54 -2.41
C ALA A 110 -27.06 2.08 -2.41
N TYR A 111 -27.23 1.51 -3.62
CA TYR A 111 -27.71 0.13 -3.85
C TYR A 111 -29.09 -0.20 -3.28
N ARG A 112 -29.89 0.81 -2.90
CA ARG A 112 -31.18 0.61 -2.24
C ARG A 112 -32.20 -0.04 -3.17
N GLU A 113 -32.25 0.36 -4.43
CA GLU A 113 -33.21 -0.18 -5.40
C GLU A 113 -32.94 -1.65 -5.70
N GLU A 114 -31.67 -2.00 -5.93
CA GLU A 114 -31.23 -3.38 -6.16
C GLU A 114 -31.50 -4.25 -4.93
N ALA A 115 -31.27 -3.73 -3.72
CA ALA A 115 -31.56 -4.44 -2.49
C ALA A 115 -33.06 -4.74 -2.33
N LEU A 116 -33.94 -3.77 -2.63
CA LEU A 116 -35.39 -3.97 -2.57
C LEU A 116 -35.88 -4.98 -3.62
N GLN A 117 -35.35 -4.93 -4.84
CA GLN A 117 -35.67 -5.91 -5.88
C GLN A 117 -35.33 -7.34 -5.47
N ILE A 118 -34.25 -7.54 -4.71
CA ILE A 118 -33.87 -8.86 -4.17
C ILE A 118 -34.81 -9.30 -3.05
N MET A 119 -35.29 -8.37 -2.23
CA MET A 119 -36.21 -8.68 -1.12
C MET A 119 -37.63 -9.03 -1.58
N ASP A 120 -38.08 -8.44 -2.69
CA ASP A 120 -39.41 -8.65 -3.25
C ASP A 120 -39.49 -9.85 -4.23
N ALA A 121 -38.37 -10.54 -4.47
CA ALA A 121 -38.25 -11.73 -5.34
C ALA A 121 -38.45 -13.05 -4.58
#